data_AF-A0A7S4MKS5-F1
#
_entry.id   AF-A0A7S4MKS5-F1
#
_cell.length_a   1.000
_cell.length_b   1.000
_cell.length_c   1.000
_cell.angle_alpha   90.00
_cell.angle_beta   90.00
_cell.angle_gamma   90.00
#
_symmetry.space_group_name_H-M   'P 1'
#
loop_
_entity.id
_entity.type
_entity.pdbx_description
1 polymer ?
#
loop_
_entity_poly.entity_id
_entity_poly.type
_entity_poly.pdbx_seq_one_letter_code
_entity_poly.pdbx_strand_id
1 'polypeptide(L)'
;MTTDSDAPIDVECRTKMISWCYQVVDHCHIRRDAVASASSYLDRYLASSESGLAALLDRRLFQLAAMTSLYLALKLHEEVNVHPNNMVGLSRGAYVEEEFVEMEL
;
A
#
# COMPACT_ATOMS: atom_id res chain seq x y z
N MET A 1 4.50 -17.31 23.91
CA MET A 1 3.48 -16.70 23.05
C MET A 1 4.23 -15.99 21.94
N THR A 2 4.45 -16.67 20.81
CA THR A 2 5.06 -16.07 19.62
C THR A 2 4.00 -15.18 18.99
N THR A 3 4.25 -13.87 18.96
CA THR A 3 3.40 -12.92 18.27
C THR A 3 3.39 -13.28 16.78
N ASP A 4 2.20 -13.29 16.19
CA ASP A 4 1.90 -13.60 14.78
C ASP A 4 2.54 -12.60 13.77
N SER A 5 3.49 -11.80 14.24
CA SER A 5 4.07 -10.64 13.55
C SER A 5 5.32 -10.97 12.72
N ASP A 6 5.96 -12.11 12.97
CA ASP A 6 7.25 -12.51 12.35
C ASP A 6 7.09 -13.51 11.18
N ALA A 7 5.85 -13.90 10.87
CA ALA A 7 5.60 -14.80 9.75
C ALA A 7 5.76 -14.03 8.42
N PRO A 8 6.47 -14.60 7.41
CA PRO A 8 6.56 -14.04 6.07
C PRO A 8 5.20 -13.67 5.50
N ILE A 9 5.19 -12.74 4.55
CA ILE A 9 3.97 -12.35 3.85
C ILE A 9 3.37 -13.56 3.14
N ASP A 10 2.09 -13.79 3.41
CA ASP A 10 1.32 -14.85 2.80
C ASP A 10 0.15 -14.29 1.96
N VAL A 11 -0.65 -15.22 1.42
CA VAL A 11 -1.84 -14.89 0.63
C VAL A 11 -2.87 -14.10 1.42
N GLU A 12 -2.95 -14.27 2.74
CA GLU A 12 -3.93 -13.58 3.59
C GLU A 12 -3.53 -12.11 3.77
N CYS A 13 -2.25 -11.82 4.01
CA CYS A 13 -1.71 -10.46 4.03
C CYS A 13 -2.05 -9.71 2.73
N ARG A 14 -1.79 -10.34 1.58
CA ARG A 14 -2.12 -9.76 0.28
C ARG A 14 -3.63 -9.53 0.13
N THR A 15 -4.45 -10.54 0.46
CA THR A 15 -5.91 -10.46 0.33
C THR A 15 -6.48 -9.32 1.16
N LYS A 16 -5.99 -9.14 2.39
CA LYS A 16 -6.38 -8.04 3.28
C LYS A 16 -6.04 -6.68 2.66
N MET A 17 -4.82 -6.51 2.14
CA MET A 17 -4.42 -5.23 1.54
C MET A 17 -5.18 -4.91 0.25
N ILE A 18 -5.42 -5.90 -0.62
CA ILE A 18 -6.23 -5.69 -1.82
C ILE A 18 -7.68 -5.34 -1.46
N SER A 19 -8.27 -6.03 -0.48
CA SER A 19 -9.60 -5.70 0.02
C SER A 19 -9.66 -4.29 0.60
N TRP A 20 -8.63 -3.87 1.33
CA TRP A 20 -8.51 -2.51 1.85
C TRP A 20 -8.43 -1.48 0.72
N CYS A 21 -7.65 -1.74 -0.34
CA CYS A 21 -7.59 -0.85 -1.51
C CYS A 21 -8.97 -0.67 -2.16
N TYR A 22 -9.75 -1.74 -2.31
CA TYR A 22 -11.12 -1.64 -2.82
C TYR A 22 -12.03 -0.79 -1.92
N GLN A 23 -11.93 -0.96 -0.59
CA GLN A 23 -12.69 -0.14 0.36
C GLN A 23 -12.36 1.34 0.24
N VAL A 24 -11.08 1.69 0.05
CA VAL A 24 -10.66 3.10 -0.12
C VAL A 24 -11.21 3.68 -1.42
N VAL A 25 -11.02 3.02 -2.56
CA VAL A 25 -11.50 3.57 -3.85
C VAL A 25 -13.02 3.65 -3.89
N ASP A 26 -13.73 2.68 -3.33
CA ASP A 26 -15.20 2.70 -3.26
C ASP A 26 -15.70 3.84 -2.37
N HIS A 27 -15.05 4.07 -1.21
CA HIS A 27 -15.37 5.17 -0.31
C HIS A 27 -15.13 6.55 -0.95
N CYS A 28 -14.06 6.67 -1.73
CA CYS A 28 -13.70 7.91 -2.43
C CYS A 28 -14.41 8.08 -3.78
N HIS A 29 -15.29 7.15 -4.18
CA HIS A 29 -15.95 7.14 -5.50
C HIS A 29 -14.97 7.12 -6.69
N ILE A 30 -13.82 6.49 -6.51
CA ILE A 30 -12.76 6.32 -7.51
C ILE A 30 -13.02 5.04 -8.31
N ARG A 31 -12.59 5.02 -9.57
CA ARG A 31 -12.77 3.83 -10.42
C ARG A 31 -11.92 2.66 -9.88
N ARG A 32 -12.53 1.47 -9.84
CA ARG A 32 -11.90 0.25 -9.31
C ARG A 32 -10.68 -0.23 -10.10
N ASP A 33 -10.46 0.26 -11.31
CA ASP A 33 -9.25 -0.04 -12.10
C ASP A 33 -7.98 0.54 -11.47
N ALA A 34 -8.09 1.59 -10.64
CA ALA A 34 -6.99 2.09 -9.83
C ALA A 34 -6.39 1.01 -8.91
N VAL A 35 -7.20 0.07 -8.40
CA VAL A 35 -6.71 -1.07 -7.59
C VAL A 35 -5.88 -2.03 -8.42
N ALA A 36 -6.21 -2.23 -9.70
CA ALA A 36 -5.41 -3.05 -10.61
C ALA A 36 -4.05 -2.39 -10.88
N SER A 37 -4.03 -1.07 -11.13
CA SER A 37 -2.79 -0.30 -11.25
C SER A 37 -1.93 -0.39 -9.98
N ALA A 38 -2.52 -0.16 -8.81
CA ALA A 38 -1.84 -0.27 -7.53
C ALA A 38 -1.27 -1.68 -7.29
N SER A 39 -2.04 -2.71 -7.59
CA SER A 39 -1.59 -4.11 -7.47
C SER A 39 -0.39 -4.39 -8.38
N SER A 40 -0.42 -3.89 -9.62
CA SER A 40 0.69 -4.01 -10.55
C SER A 40 1.96 -3.30 -10.06
N TYR A 41 1.83 -2.14 -9.39
CA TYR A 41 2.98 -1.42 -8.83
C TYR A 41 3.59 -2.20 -7.66
N LEU A 42 2.73 -2.66 -6.75
CA LEU A 42 3.15 -3.47 -5.60
C LEU A 42 3.87 -4.74 -6.07
N ASP A 43 3.31 -5.49 -7.02
CA ASP A 43 3.89 -6.75 -7.50
C ASP A 43 5.28 -6.56 -8.10
N ARG A 44 5.45 -5.50 -8.90
CA ARG A 44 6.73 -5.17 -9.51
C ARG A 44 7.74 -4.72 -8.45
N TYR A 45 7.32 -3.91 -7.48
CA TYR A 45 8.19 -3.48 -6.38
C TYR A 45 8.71 -4.68 -5.59
N LEU A 46 7.81 -5.57 -5.15
CA LEU A 46 8.16 -6.78 -4.38
C LEU A 46 9.08 -7.73 -5.14
N ALA A 47 9.08 -7.68 -6.47
CA ALA A 47 9.87 -8.56 -7.33
C ALA A 47 11.20 -7.95 -7.83
N SER A 48 11.51 -6.67 -7.55
CA SER A 48 12.59 -5.96 -8.27
C SER A 48 13.68 -5.32 -7.40
N SER A 49 13.41 -5.02 -6.12
CA SER A 49 14.37 -4.31 -5.26
C SER A 49 14.68 -5.11 -3.99
N GLU A 50 15.84 -4.86 -3.39
CA GLU A 50 16.19 -5.39 -2.07
C GLU A 50 15.15 -4.98 -1.01
N SER A 51 14.71 -3.72 -1.04
CA SER A 51 13.63 -3.22 -0.20
C SER A 51 12.30 -3.93 -0.43
N GLY A 52 11.98 -4.27 -1.68
CA GLY A 52 10.79 -5.05 -2.04
C GLY A 52 10.85 -6.48 -1.52
N LEU A 53 12.02 -7.12 -1.59
CA LEU A 53 12.23 -8.43 -0.97
C LEU A 53 12.14 -8.36 0.56
N ALA A 54 12.66 -7.31 1.18
CA ALA A 54 12.50 -7.08 2.62
C ALA A 54 11.03 -6.91 3.01
N ALA A 55 10.22 -6.26 2.17
CA ALA A 55 8.78 -6.13 2.39
C ALA A 55 8.06 -7.49 2.39
N LEU A 56 8.59 -8.54 1.74
CA LEU A 56 8.03 -9.89 1.82
C LEU A 56 8.29 -10.58 3.18
N LEU A 57 9.15 -10.01 4.01
CA LEU A 57 9.51 -10.52 5.33
C LEU A 57 8.97 -9.67 6.48
N ASP A 58 8.50 -8.44 6.19
CA ASP A 58 7.99 -7.50 7.19
C ASP A 58 6.57 -7.03 6.83
N ARG A 59 5.60 -7.39 7.69
CA ARG A 59 4.17 -7.03 7.54
C ARG A 59 3.90 -5.54 7.54
N ARG A 60 4.66 -4.76 8.32
CA ARG A 60 4.54 -3.30 8.37
C ARG A 60 5.07 -2.71 7.07
N LEU A 61 6.22 -3.17 6.61
CA LEU A 61 6.81 -2.70 5.35
C LEU A 61 5.95 -3.08 4.14
N PHE A 62 5.40 -4.29 4.12
CA PHE A 62 4.43 -4.72 3.11
C PHE A 62 3.18 -3.85 3.09
N GLN A 63 2.61 -3.56 4.27
CA GLN A 63 1.45 -2.70 4.39
C GLN A 63 1.75 -1.30 3.86
N LEU A 64 2.87 -0.69 4.28
CA LEU A 64 3.29 0.62 3.80
C LEU A 64 3.45 0.62 2.27
N ALA A 65 4.17 -0.36 1.71
CA ALA A 65 4.36 -0.50 0.26
C ALA A 65 3.02 -0.66 -0.49
N ALA A 66 2.08 -1.44 0.04
CA ALA A 66 0.75 -1.61 -0.55
C ALA A 66 -0.07 -0.31 -0.51
N MET A 67 -0.04 0.41 0.61
CA MET A 67 -0.72 1.70 0.74
C MET A 67 -0.10 2.76 -0.18
N THR A 68 1.23 2.83 -0.26
CA THR A 68 1.96 3.73 -1.16
C THR A 68 1.72 3.39 -2.63
N SER A 69 1.58 2.11 -2.97
CA SER A 69 1.22 1.68 -4.33
C SER A 69 -0.18 2.16 -4.74
N LEU A 70 -1.14 2.18 -3.81
CA LEU A 70 -2.44 2.80 -4.05
C LEU A 70 -2.30 4.32 -4.20
N TYR A 71 -1.57 4.97 -3.29
CA TYR A 71 -1.28 6.40 -3.38
C TYR A 71 -0.74 6.80 -4.76
N LEU A 72 0.26 6.08 -5.28
CA LEU A 72 0.82 6.28 -6.60
C LEU A 72 -0.22 6.10 -7.72
N ALA A 73 -1.04 5.06 -7.64
CA ALA A 73 -2.11 4.85 -8.63
C ALA A 73 -3.12 6.00 -8.64
N LEU A 74 -3.50 6.52 -7.47
CA LEU A 74 -4.41 7.66 -7.40
C LEU A 74 -3.77 8.94 -7.94
N LYS A 75 -2.51 9.20 -7.57
CA LYS A 75 -1.75 10.38 -8.00
C LYS A 75 -1.53 10.43 -9.52
N LEU A 76 -1.44 9.27 -10.18
CA LEU A 76 -1.18 9.18 -11.63
C LEU A 76 -2.45 9.13 -12.50
N HIS A 77 -3.56 8.58 -11.99
CA HIS A 77 -4.74 8.26 -12.82
C HIS A 77 -5.96 9.14 -12.55
N GLU A 78 -6.02 9.84 -11.43
CA GLU A 78 -7.19 10.63 -11.03
C GLU A 78 -6.83 12.12 -10.98
N GLU A 79 -7.72 13.02 -11.42
CA GLU A 79 -7.61 14.49 -11.27
C GLU A 79 -7.72 14.96 -9.80
N VAL A 80 -7.61 14.01 -8.85
CA VAL A 80 -7.70 14.22 -7.42
C VAL A 80 -6.31 14.57 -6.92
N ASN A 81 -6.16 15.75 -6.34
CA ASN A 81 -4.92 16.16 -5.69
C ASN A 81 -4.75 15.35 -4.39
N VAL A 82 -4.08 14.20 -4.48
CA VAL A 82 -3.83 13.32 -3.32
C VAL A 82 -2.57 13.79 -2.61
N HIS A 83 -2.73 14.36 -1.42
CA HIS A 83 -1.61 14.73 -0.56
C HIS A 83 -1.21 13.55 0.35
N PRO A 84 0.08 13.43 0.72
CA PRO A 84 0.55 12.40 1.67
C PRO A 84 -0.25 12.37 2.98
N ASN A 85 -0.71 13.53 3.47
CA ASN A 85 -1.54 13.63 4.67
C ASN A 85 -2.86 12.83 4.57
N ASN A 86 -3.43 12.69 3.37
CA ASN A 86 -4.61 11.84 3.15
C ASN A 86 -4.29 10.38 3.49
N MET A 87 -3.08 9.90 3.19
CA MET A 87 -2.64 8.54 3.48
C MET A 87 -2.41 8.31 4.97
N VAL A 88 -1.89 9.32 5.69
CA VAL A 88 -1.79 9.30 7.15
C VAL A 88 -3.18 9.09 7.77
N GLY A 89 -4.18 9.85 7.30
CA GLY A 89 -5.57 9.68 7.71
C GLY A 89 -6.12 8.28 7.41
N LEU A 90 -5.92 7.77 6.19
CA LEU A 90 -6.37 6.43 5.76
C LEU A 90 -5.69 5.30 6.55
N SER A 91 -4.45 5.49 6.98
CA SER A 91 -3.71 4.56 7.85
C SER A 91 -4.10 4.66 9.33
N ARG A 92 -4.98 5.60 9.69
CA ARG A 92 -5.33 5.94 11.09
C ARG A 92 -4.11 6.31 11.93
N GLY A 93 -3.15 6.99 11.31
CA GLY A 93 -1.90 7.42 11.96
C GLY A 93 -0.90 6.28 12.22
N ALA A 94 -1.04 5.14 11.54
CA ALA A 94 -0.04 4.06 11.63
C ALA A 94 1.30 4.44 11.01
N TYR A 95 1.29 5.40 10.07
CA TYR A 95 2.46 5.94 9.39
C TYR A 95 2.40 7.46 9.34
N VAL A 96 3.57 8.11 9.28
CA VAL A 96 3.73 9.55 9.06
C VAL A 96 3.89 9.88 7.57
N GLU A 97 3.77 11.15 7.20
CA GLU A 97 3.88 11.58 5.80
C GLU A 97 5.23 11.21 5.18
N GLU A 98 6.31 11.35 5.96
CA GLU A 98 7.68 11.04 5.55
C GLU A 98 7.84 9.57 5.14
N GLU A 99 7.20 8.64 5.86
CA GLU A 99 7.24 7.21 5.52
C GLU A 99 6.59 6.93 4.16
N PHE A 100 5.51 7.66 3.81
CA PHE A 100 4.89 7.52 2.48
C PHE A 100 5.75 8.12 1.38
N VAL A 101 6.36 9.29 1.64
CA VAL A 101 7.25 9.96 0.68
C VAL A 101 8.52 9.14 0.44
N GLU A 102 9.13 8.59 1.49
CA GLU A 102 10.32 7.72 1.37
C GLU A 102 9.99 6.43 0.63
N MET A 103 8.85 5.81 0.90
CA MET A 103 8.41 4.61 0.16
C MET A 103 8.05 4.91 -1.31
N GLU A 104 7.68 6.15 -1.64
CA GLU A 104 7.34 6.55 -3.01
C GLU A 104 8.58 6.64 -3.92
N LEU A 105 9.75 6.98 -3.35
CA LEU A 105 11.01 7.25 -4.07
C LEU A 105 11.82 6.00 -4.38
#